data_AF-A0A553P7L6-F1
#
_entry.id   AF-A0A553P7L6-F1
#
_cell.length_a   1.000
_cell.length_b   1.000
_cell.length_c   1.000
_cell.angle_alpha   90.00
_cell.angle_beta   90.00
_cell.angle_gamma   90.00
#
_symmetry.space_group_name_H-M   'P 1'
#
loop_
_entity.id
_entity.type
_entity.pdbx_description
1 polymer ?
#
loop_
_entity_poly.entity_id
_entity_poly.type
_entity_poly.pdbx_seq_one_letter_code
_entity_poly.pdbx_strand_id
1 'polypeptide(L)'
;MPGPYKRKKYHYGDTHLKKSWRTKRRTKDLDQIDSDLQPDQLEKAQRNQEIDFEKPGLGLFNCVHCAHDFINEKAFQDHIKSKRHKRRLHALKTEPYTIEESERAAGMGSYVAPKKRKMETCLPSAIQNGLDIQEITKKPKLDDAKNQEDRDGDAGMKE
;
A
#
# COMPACT_ATOMS: atom_id res chain seq x y z
N MET A 1 28.06 50.29 16.90
CA MET A 1 27.87 48.86 17.25
C MET A 1 27.51 48.11 15.97
N PRO A 2 28.36 47.20 15.47
CA PRO A 2 27.99 46.36 14.34
C PRO A 2 26.80 45.48 14.76
N GLY A 3 25.70 45.56 14.02
CA GLY A 3 24.48 44.79 14.31
C GLY A 3 24.71 43.28 14.24
N PRO A 4 23.83 42.47 14.84
CA PRO A 4 23.99 41.03 14.91
C PRO A 4 24.16 40.42 13.52
N TYR A 5 25.18 39.57 13.37
CA TYR A 5 25.54 38.95 12.10
C TYR A 5 24.39 38.09 11.56
N LYS A 6 23.93 38.40 10.33
CA LYS A 6 22.83 37.68 9.68
C LYS A 6 23.25 36.23 9.41
N ARG A 7 22.43 35.25 9.87
CA ARG A 7 22.69 33.82 9.62
C ARG A 7 22.76 33.56 8.11
N LYS A 8 23.89 33.00 7.65
CA LYS A 8 24.03 32.47 6.28
C LYS A 8 23.09 31.26 6.16
N LYS A 9 22.11 31.31 5.24
CA LYS A 9 20.98 30.34 5.04
C LYS A 9 19.65 30.68 5.75
N TYR A 10 19.18 31.91 5.59
CA TYR A 10 17.80 32.30 5.96
C TYR A 10 16.73 31.77 5.00
N HIS A 11 17.04 31.65 3.71
CA HIS A 11 16.06 31.26 2.70
C HIS A 11 15.85 29.74 2.67
N TYR A 12 14.83 29.26 3.35
CA TYR A 12 14.26 27.93 3.15
C TYR A 12 13.34 27.98 1.92
N GLY A 13 13.92 27.94 0.71
CA GLY A 13 13.15 28.05 -0.53
C GLY A 13 12.21 26.85 -0.77
N ASP A 14 11.25 27.01 -1.68
CA ASP A 14 10.16 26.03 -1.95
C ASP A 14 10.60 24.77 -2.73
N THR A 15 11.90 24.49 -2.76
CA THR A 15 12.45 23.34 -3.49
C THR A 15 11.88 22.01 -3.02
N HIS A 16 11.51 21.90 -1.73
CA HIS A 16 10.86 20.73 -1.16
C HIS A 16 9.47 20.48 -1.80
N LEU A 17 8.64 21.53 -1.91
CA LEU A 17 7.30 21.44 -2.49
C LEU A 17 7.38 21.08 -3.97
N LYS A 18 8.25 21.77 -4.72
CA LYS A 18 8.50 21.48 -6.15
C LYS A 18 9.01 20.06 -6.40
N LYS A 19 9.82 19.51 -5.47
CA LYS A 19 10.29 18.11 -5.55
C LYS A 19 9.16 17.12 -5.29
N SER A 20 8.23 17.44 -4.39
CA SER A 20 7.07 16.61 -4.06
C SER A 20 6.08 16.53 -5.22
N TRP A 21 5.77 17.65 -5.88
CA TRP A 21 4.81 17.71 -6.99
C TRP A 21 5.34 17.14 -8.31
N ARG A 22 6.60 16.70 -8.38
CA ARG A 22 7.17 16.14 -9.61
C ARG A 22 6.60 14.75 -9.87
N THR A 23 6.28 14.46 -11.13
CA THR A 23 5.71 13.17 -11.59
C THR A 23 6.47 11.93 -11.11
N LYS A 24 7.81 12.00 -11.04
CA LYS A 24 8.65 10.88 -10.57
C LYS A 24 8.40 10.42 -9.11
N ARG A 25 7.69 11.22 -8.30
CA ARG A 25 7.35 10.93 -6.89
C ARG A 25 5.84 10.92 -6.65
N ARG A 26 5.04 10.89 -7.73
CA ARG A 26 3.58 10.92 -7.64
C ARG A 26 3.08 9.61 -7.03
N THR A 27 2.18 9.73 -6.07
CA THR A 27 1.47 8.60 -5.47
C THR A 27 0.19 8.31 -6.24
N LYS A 28 -0.41 7.13 -6.01
CA LYS A 28 -1.72 6.79 -6.57
C LYS A 28 -2.80 7.80 -6.14
N ASP A 29 -3.64 8.17 -7.11
CA ASP A 29 -4.76 9.07 -6.94
C ASP A 29 -6.00 8.33 -6.38
N LEU A 30 -7.05 9.08 -6.00
CA LEU A 30 -8.21 8.52 -5.29
C LEU A 30 -9.09 7.62 -6.18
N ASP A 31 -9.24 7.99 -7.45
CA ASP A 31 -9.96 7.25 -8.50
C ASP A 31 -9.27 5.91 -8.84
N GLN A 32 -7.94 5.90 -8.91
CA GLN A 32 -7.15 4.69 -9.09
C GLN A 32 -7.33 3.74 -7.91
N ILE A 33 -7.38 4.28 -6.69
CA ILE A 33 -7.59 3.48 -5.48
C ILE A 33 -9.02 2.95 -5.38
N ASP A 34 -10.04 3.72 -5.80
CA ASP A 34 -11.43 3.22 -5.86
C ASP A 34 -11.58 2.07 -6.88
N SER A 35 -10.80 2.12 -7.96
CA SER A 35 -10.69 1.00 -8.90
C SER A 35 -10.06 -0.20 -8.19
N ASP A 36 -8.90 -0.04 -7.54
CA ASP A 36 -8.24 -1.13 -6.79
C ASP A 36 -9.12 -1.73 -5.66
N LEU A 37 -10.13 -1.00 -5.19
CA LEU A 37 -11.10 -1.41 -4.16
C LEU A 37 -12.24 -2.30 -4.66
N GLN A 38 -12.36 -2.55 -5.97
CA GLN A 38 -13.34 -3.52 -6.45
C GLN A 38 -12.99 -4.93 -5.96
N PRO A 39 -13.98 -5.79 -5.67
CA PRO A 39 -13.75 -7.09 -5.03
C PRO A 39 -12.73 -7.95 -5.80
N ASP A 40 -12.83 -7.99 -7.12
CA ASP A 40 -11.95 -8.78 -7.99
C ASP A 40 -10.48 -8.33 -7.92
N GLN A 41 -10.25 -7.03 -7.75
CA GLN A 41 -8.92 -6.45 -7.64
C GLN A 41 -8.39 -6.51 -6.21
N LEU A 42 -9.27 -6.36 -5.22
CA LEU A 42 -8.94 -6.52 -3.81
C LEU A 42 -8.42 -7.92 -3.49
N GLU A 43 -9.06 -8.97 -4.04
CA GLU A 43 -8.59 -10.34 -3.81
C GLU A 43 -7.17 -10.54 -4.35
N LYS A 44 -6.89 -10.02 -5.54
CA LYS A 44 -5.54 -10.05 -6.14
C LYS A 44 -4.53 -9.21 -5.33
N ALA A 45 -4.95 -8.03 -4.87
CA ALA A 45 -4.09 -7.10 -4.18
C ALA A 45 -3.86 -7.42 -2.70
N GLN A 46 -4.68 -8.26 -2.05
CA GLN A 46 -4.54 -8.56 -0.62
C GLN A 46 -4.48 -10.04 -0.26
N ARG A 47 -5.22 -10.91 -0.98
CA ARG A 47 -5.31 -12.34 -0.62
C ARG A 47 -4.22 -13.15 -1.29
N ASN A 48 -3.96 -12.86 -2.56
CA ASN A 48 -3.07 -13.64 -3.42
C ASN A 48 -1.84 -12.84 -3.85
N GLN A 49 -1.33 -11.94 -3.00
CA GLN A 49 -0.07 -11.28 -3.31
C GLN A 49 1.09 -12.29 -3.21
N GLU A 50 1.78 -12.46 -4.32
CA GLU A 50 3.03 -13.21 -4.39
C GLU A 50 4.14 -12.46 -3.62
N ILE A 51 5.11 -13.23 -3.12
CA ILE A 51 6.24 -12.71 -2.36
C ILE A 51 7.12 -11.88 -3.30
N ASP A 52 7.21 -10.57 -3.05
CA ASP A 52 8.00 -9.64 -3.87
C ASP A 52 9.20 -9.11 -3.08
N PHE A 53 10.40 -9.50 -3.51
CA PHE A 53 11.66 -9.16 -2.83
C PHE A 53 12.06 -7.68 -2.96
N GLU A 54 11.53 -6.96 -3.95
CA GLU A 54 11.86 -5.54 -4.15
C GLU A 54 11.04 -4.62 -3.22
N LYS A 55 9.93 -5.13 -2.69
CA LYS A 55 9.04 -4.37 -1.81
C LYS A 55 9.36 -4.58 -0.33
N PRO A 56 9.15 -3.57 0.52
CA PRO A 56 9.33 -3.73 1.95
C PRO A 56 8.32 -4.76 2.49
N GLY A 57 8.76 -5.59 3.45
CA GLY A 57 7.93 -6.64 4.03
C GLY A 57 7.49 -7.71 3.02
N LEU A 58 8.28 -7.90 1.95
CA LEU A 58 8.02 -8.86 0.87
C LEU A 58 6.68 -8.64 0.15
N GLY A 59 6.12 -7.42 0.24
CA GLY A 59 4.80 -7.08 -0.29
C GLY A 59 3.61 -7.62 0.52
N LEU A 60 3.83 -8.33 1.63
CA LEU A 60 2.76 -9.01 2.37
C LEU A 60 1.92 -8.05 3.23
N PHE A 61 2.56 -7.01 3.79
CA PHE A 61 1.90 -6.04 4.67
C PHE A 61 1.56 -4.76 3.89
N ASN A 62 0.62 -4.83 2.95
CA ASN A 62 0.18 -3.68 2.15
C ASN A 62 -1.12 -3.05 2.68
N CYS A 63 -1.20 -1.72 2.66
CA CYS A 63 -2.47 -1.00 2.81
C CYS A 63 -2.97 -0.49 1.46
N VAL A 64 -4.03 -1.10 0.92
CA VAL A 64 -4.63 -0.73 -0.39
C VAL A 64 -5.12 0.72 -0.38
N HIS A 65 -5.79 1.14 0.70
CA HIS A 65 -6.32 2.50 0.85
C HIS A 65 -5.25 3.59 0.70
N CYS A 66 -4.03 3.31 1.15
CA CYS A 66 -2.92 4.26 1.13
C CYS A 66 -1.87 3.94 0.06
N ALA A 67 -2.01 2.82 -0.65
CA ALA A 67 -1.05 2.29 -1.61
C ALA A 67 0.39 2.27 -1.05
N HIS A 68 0.54 1.72 0.15
CA HIS A 68 1.82 1.72 0.88
C HIS A 68 2.10 0.34 1.48
N ASP A 69 3.32 -0.14 1.27
CA ASP A 69 3.85 -1.40 1.80
C ASP A 69 4.60 -1.16 3.12
N PHE A 70 4.43 -2.06 4.08
CA PHE A 70 5.06 -1.97 5.40
C PHE A 70 6.02 -3.11 5.63
N ILE A 71 7.01 -2.86 6.48
CA ILE A 71 8.04 -3.84 6.79
C ILE A 71 7.48 -4.93 7.72
N ASN A 72 6.79 -4.54 8.80
CA ASN A 72 6.32 -5.43 9.87
C ASN A 72 4.83 -5.23 10.17
N GLU A 73 4.20 -6.22 10.81
CA GLU A 73 2.81 -6.15 11.28
C GLU A 73 2.53 -4.97 12.21
N LYS A 74 3.42 -4.73 13.20
CA LYS A 74 3.28 -3.63 14.15
C LYS A 74 3.20 -2.27 13.44
N ALA A 75 4.03 -2.07 12.42
CA ALA A 75 4.04 -0.83 11.64
C ALA A 75 2.73 -0.65 10.85
N PHE A 76 2.14 -1.74 10.36
CA PHE A 76 0.84 -1.70 9.71
C PHE A 76 -0.30 -1.40 10.69
N GLN A 77 -0.29 -2.00 11.88
CA GLN A 77 -1.29 -1.73 12.92
C GLN A 77 -1.24 -0.27 13.38
N ASP A 78 -0.04 0.30 13.54
CA ASP A 78 0.14 1.70 13.86
C ASP A 78 -0.32 2.62 12.73
N HIS A 79 -0.10 2.22 11.47
CA HIS A 79 -0.63 2.92 10.31
C HIS A 79 -2.16 3.02 10.33
N ILE A 80 -2.88 1.92 10.61
CA ILE A 80 -4.35 1.92 10.67
C ILE A 80 -4.86 2.90 11.74
N LYS A 81 -4.20 2.93 12.90
CA LYS A 81 -4.59 3.83 14.01
C LYS A 81 -4.32 5.30 13.69
N SER A 82 -3.38 5.57 12.79
CA SER A 82 -2.92 6.92 12.43
C SER A 82 -4.00 7.80 11.77
N LYS A 83 -3.87 9.12 11.95
CA LYS A 83 -4.79 10.10 11.35
C LYS A 83 -4.71 10.12 9.82
N ARG A 84 -3.54 9.84 9.24
CA ARG A 84 -3.36 9.82 7.77
C ARG A 84 -4.29 8.79 7.13
N HIS A 85 -4.33 7.59 7.70
CA HIS A 85 -5.19 6.52 7.23
C HIS A 85 -6.67 6.87 7.39
N LYS A 86 -7.07 7.35 8.58
CA LYS A 86 -8.46 7.79 8.84
C LYS A 86 -8.94 8.89 7.89
N ARG A 87 -8.06 9.84 7.53
CA ARG A 87 -8.37 10.88 6.53
C ARG A 87 -8.58 10.29 5.15
N ARG A 88 -7.78 9.29 4.75
CA ARG A 88 -7.89 8.60 3.46
C ARG A 88 -9.19 7.80 3.37
N LEU A 89 -9.53 7.05 4.41
CA LEU A 89 -10.82 6.36 4.51
C LEU A 89 -11.98 7.35 4.40
N HIS A 90 -11.87 8.52 5.04
CA HIS A 90 -12.94 9.52 4.95
C HIS A 90 -13.10 10.08 3.53
N ALA A 91 -11.99 10.29 2.80
CA ALA A 91 -12.02 10.73 1.41
C ALA A 91 -12.61 9.68 0.47
N LEU A 92 -12.35 8.39 0.71
CA LEU A 92 -12.89 7.28 -0.09
C LEU A 92 -14.37 6.97 0.20
N LYS A 93 -14.96 7.54 1.26
CA LYS A 93 -16.41 7.40 1.50
C LYS A 93 -17.23 8.11 0.43
N THR A 94 -16.69 9.15 -0.18
CA THR A 94 -17.34 9.83 -1.30
C THR A 94 -16.85 9.24 -2.60
N GLU A 95 -17.74 9.08 -3.57
CA GLU A 95 -17.34 8.67 -4.92
C GLU A 95 -16.27 9.62 -5.48
N PRO A 96 -15.23 9.08 -6.15
CA PRO A 96 -14.15 9.88 -6.68
C PRO A 96 -14.65 10.75 -7.83
N TYR A 97 -14.03 11.91 -7.99
CA TYR A 97 -14.30 12.81 -9.10
C TYR A 97 -13.92 12.17 -10.44
N THR A 98 -14.79 12.29 -11.43
CA THR A 98 -14.58 11.72 -12.77
C THR A 98 -14.62 12.80 -13.84
N ILE A 99 -14.07 12.48 -15.02
CA ILE A 99 -14.10 13.40 -16.17
C ILE A 99 -15.54 13.71 -16.59
N GLU A 100 -16.44 12.72 -16.55
CA GLU A 100 -17.86 12.93 -16.84
C GLU A 100 -18.52 13.96 -15.91
N GLU A 101 -18.12 13.98 -14.62
CA GLU A 101 -18.60 14.99 -13.67
C GLU A 101 -18.15 16.40 -14.08
N SER A 102 -16.93 16.52 -14.61
CA SER A 102 -16.40 17.78 -15.13
C SER A 102 -17.16 18.28 -16.36
N GLU A 103 -17.53 17.36 -17.26
CA GLU A 103 -18.29 17.68 -18.48
C GLU A 103 -19.73 18.09 -18.14
N ARG A 104 -20.36 17.37 -17.19
CA ARG A 104 -21.69 17.73 -16.67
C ARG A 104 -21.69 19.12 -16.04
N ALA A 105 -20.66 19.46 -15.27
CA ALA A 105 -20.51 20.81 -14.70
C ALA A 105 -20.31 21.90 -15.77
N ALA A 106 -19.69 21.55 -16.90
CA ALA A 106 -19.56 22.43 -18.07
C ALA A 106 -20.86 22.56 -18.90
N GLY A 107 -21.96 21.91 -18.49
CA GLY A 107 -23.25 21.94 -19.18
C GLY A 107 -23.46 20.79 -20.18
N MET A 108 -22.51 19.87 -20.29
CA MET A 108 -22.63 18.65 -21.09
C MET A 108 -23.21 17.52 -20.22
N GLY A 109 -24.51 17.57 -19.91
CA GLY A 109 -25.23 16.51 -19.21
C GLY A 109 -26.12 16.99 -18.06
N SER A 110 -26.54 16.05 -17.21
CA SER A 110 -27.39 16.32 -16.04
C SER A 110 -26.62 16.22 -14.72
N TYR A 111 -27.03 17.01 -13.72
CA TYR A 111 -26.44 16.99 -12.39
C TYR A 111 -26.77 15.69 -11.66
N VAL A 112 -25.75 15.04 -11.11
CA VAL A 112 -25.88 13.85 -10.27
C VAL A 112 -25.15 14.11 -8.97
N ALA A 113 -25.84 13.94 -7.84
CA ALA A 113 -25.22 14.11 -6.54
C ALA A 113 -24.28 12.93 -6.23
N PRO A 114 -23.11 13.18 -5.60
CA PRO A 114 -22.14 12.13 -5.28
C PRO A 114 -22.69 11.18 -4.20
N LYS A 115 -22.54 9.87 -4.41
CA LYS A 115 -23.00 8.88 -3.42
C LYS A 115 -21.98 8.74 -2.30
N LYS A 116 -22.48 8.41 -1.10
CA LYS A 116 -21.67 8.13 0.09
C LYS A 116 -21.71 6.63 0.39
N ARG A 117 -20.53 6.03 0.54
CA ARG A 117 -20.34 4.62 0.89
C ARG A 117 -19.83 4.48 2.33
N LYS A 118 -20.11 3.36 2.98
CA LYS A 118 -19.47 2.98 4.24
C LYS A 118 -18.18 2.22 3.90
N MET A 119 -17.04 2.75 4.36
CA MET A 119 -15.73 2.17 4.08
C MET A 119 -15.13 1.61 5.37
N GLU A 120 -14.68 0.37 5.31
CA GLU A 120 -13.97 -0.33 6.38
C GLU A 120 -12.52 -0.61 5.96
N THR A 121 -11.66 -0.86 6.95
CA THR A 121 -10.25 -1.17 6.70
C THR A 121 -10.10 -2.60 6.22
N CYS A 122 -9.69 -2.78 4.97
CA CYS A 122 -9.36 -4.09 4.40
C CYS A 122 -8.02 -4.55 5.00
N LEU A 123 -8.03 -5.67 5.73
CA LEU A 123 -6.85 -6.23 6.38
C LEU A 123 -6.18 -7.28 5.48
N PRO A 124 -4.85 -7.23 5.29
CA PRO A 124 -4.10 -8.28 4.59
C PRO A 124 -4.25 -9.66 5.23
N SER A 125 -4.22 -10.71 4.40
CA SER A 125 -4.31 -12.11 4.84
C SER A 125 -3.16 -12.51 5.78
N ALA A 126 -1.97 -11.97 5.57
CA ALA A 126 -0.79 -12.24 6.40
C ALA A 126 -1.02 -11.90 7.89
N ILE A 127 -1.74 -10.81 8.17
CA ILE A 127 -2.05 -10.36 9.53
C ILE A 127 -3.15 -11.22 10.15
N GLN A 128 -4.12 -11.68 9.36
CA GLN A 128 -5.15 -12.59 9.84
C GLN A 128 -4.55 -13.94 10.26
N ASN A 129 -3.50 -14.37 9.57
CA ASN A 129 -2.80 -15.62 9.83
C ASN A 129 -1.66 -15.50 10.86
N GLY A 130 -1.32 -14.28 11.30
CA GLY A 130 -0.26 -14.01 12.28
C GLY A 130 1.13 -14.47 11.87
N LEU A 131 1.45 -14.37 10.58
CA LEU A 131 2.71 -14.89 10.03
C LEU A 131 3.85 -13.86 10.19
N ASP A 132 4.82 -14.19 11.04
CA ASP A 132 6.06 -13.42 11.15
C ASP A 132 6.99 -13.67 9.93
N ILE A 133 7.61 -12.60 9.44
CA ILE A 133 8.49 -12.60 8.23
C ILE A 133 9.61 -13.63 8.34
N GLN A 134 10.09 -13.88 9.57
CA GLN A 134 11.16 -14.82 9.85
C GLN A 134 10.76 -16.28 9.58
N GLU A 135 9.48 -16.61 9.67
CA GLU A 135 8.98 -17.96 9.41
C GLU A 135 8.79 -18.18 7.91
N ILE A 136 8.32 -17.15 7.19
CA ILE A 136 8.12 -17.18 5.73
C ILE A 136 9.46 -17.32 4.99
N THR A 137 10.50 -16.61 5.43
CA THR A 137 11.84 -16.71 4.84
C THR A 137 12.55 -18.05 5.12
N LYS A 138 12.10 -18.80 6.12
CA LYS A 138 12.62 -20.13 6.47
C LYS A 138 11.86 -21.27 5.79
N LYS A 139 10.58 -21.08 5.44
CA LYS A 139 9.77 -22.08 4.71
C LYS A 139 10.42 -22.64 3.44
N PRO A 140 10.90 -21.83 2.48
CA PRO A 140 11.52 -22.39 1.27
C PRO A 140 12.74 -23.26 1.60
N LYS A 141 13.55 -22.89 2.60
CA LYS A 141 14.71 -23.68 3.04
C LYS A 141 14.33 -25.02 3.70
N LEU A 142 13.17 -25.09 4.34
CA LEU A 142 12.67 -26.31 4.98
C LEU A 142 12.00 -27.24 3.96
N ASP A 143 11.30 -26.68 2.98
CA ASP A 143 10.65 -27.44 1.91
C ASP A 143 11.69 -28.03 0.93
N ASP A 144 12.78 -27.31 0.66
CA ASP A 144 13.93 -27.83 -0.10
C ASP A 144 14.64 -28.96 0.64
N ALA A 145 14.79 -28.85 1.96
CA ALA A 145 15.42 -29.89 2.79
C ALA A 145 14.58 -31.18 2.85
N LYS A 146 13.25 -31.07 3.00
CA LYS A 146 12.34 -32.23 2.96
C LYS A 146 12.34 -32.93 1.61
N ASN A 147 12.28 -32.17 0.51
CA ASN A 147 12.39 -32.72 -0.84
C ASN A 147 13.72 -33.44 -1.10
N GLN A 148 14.77 -33.13 -0.33
CA GLN A 148 16.07 -33.79 -0.43
C GLN A 148 16.08 -35.09 0.38
N GLU A 149 15.54 -35.08 1.59
CA GLU A 149 15.35 -36.29 2.42
C GLU A 149 14.43 -37.33 1.75
N ASP A 150 13.35 -36.90 1.08
CA ASP A 150 12.45 -37.78 0.32
C ASP A 150 13.14 -38.41 -0.92
N ARG A 151 14.11 -37.71 -1.52
CA ARG A 151 14.92 -38.23 -2.65
C ARG A 151 15.99 -39.22 -2.19
N ASP A 152 16.59 -38.98 -1.02
CA ASP A 152 17.63 -39.84 -0.46
C ASP A 152 17.02 -41.12 0.19
N GLY A 153 15.75 -41.07 0.63
CA GLY A 153 15.03 -42.21 1.19
C GLY A 153 14.63 -43.30 0.18
N ASP A 154 14.38 -42.96 -1.09
CA ASP A 154 14.02 -43.91 -2.15
C ASP A 154 15.25 -44.66 -2.71
N ALA A 155 16.45 -44.06 -2.58
CA ALA A 155 17.71 -44.65 -3.04
C ALA A 155 18.22 -45.82 -2.16
N GLY A 156 17.68 -46.00 -0.95
CA GLY A 156 18.13 -47.00 0.02
C GLY A 156 17.47 -48.39 -0.05
N MET A 157 16.54 -48.64 -0.99
CA MET A 157 15.75 -49.89 -1.04
C MET A 157 16.07 -50.80 -2.23
N LYS A 158 17.29 -50.69 -2.80
CA LYS A 158 17.80 -51.58 -3.86
C LYS A 158 19.12 -52.24 -3.43
N GLU A 159 19.05 -53.16 -2.47
CA GLU A 159 20.04 -54.24 -2.29
C GLU A 159 19.32 -55.55 -1.94
#